data_AF-A0A922Y3J9-F1
#
_entry.id   AF-A0A922Y3J9-F1
#
_cell.length_a   1.000
_cell.length_b   1.000
_cell.length_c   1.000
_cell.angle_alpha   90.00
_cell.angle_beta   90.00
_cell.angle_gamma   90.00
#
_symmetry.space_group_name_H-M   'P 1'
#
loop_
_entity.id
_entity.type
_entity.pdbx_description
1 polymer ?
#
loop_
_entity_poly.entity_id
_entity_poly.type
_entity_poly.pdbx_seq_one_letter_code
_entity_poly.pdbx_strand_id
1 'polypeptide(L)'
;MTDSRTSCRFQSFSEPSDPSQVAPRVAALRAALAKQGLDGFIIPRADEHQGEYVPAHMARLAWLTGFTGSAGHAVVLADKAALIVDGRYTIQSAAQTDTSVVTPTKMEETPLDKWVEANLPAGGKLGYDPWLHTVDGVAKLEKAVSAAGGMLVPVTPNPIDALWSDRPAAPTAPVKAHPAAYAGESSADKLARIQQELAKAKVDALVLSDPHALAWTFNIRGGDVEHTPLPLGYAIVPREGRPTVFLAPEKITNEAGDAIGALGEIAPPQALEQQLKALGARKAKVRLDSSTAASALATLIRDAGGTPEAGTDPIALMKARKNAAELAGSRRAHLRDGAAIVRFLSWLAREAPKGGLTEIDAVAALEAERLKTGELRDVSFTTIAGAGPNAALPHYRVTESSNRRIEPGIFLVDSGGQYEDGTTDITRTLVVGEPSAEMRDRYTRVLKGHLAISRAVFPKGTSGAQLDAFARAPLWQAG
;
A
#
# COMPACT_ATOMS: atom_id res chain seq x y z
N MET A 1 28.45 27.57 15.78
CA MET A 1 27.48 26.61 16.35
C MET A 1 26.74 25.99 15.18
N THR A 2 27.26 24.89 14.67
CA THR A 2 26.88 24.24 13.41
C THR A 2 26.56 22.78 13.73
N ASP A 3 25.29 22.48 14.01
CA ASP A 3 24.66 21.17 13.82
C ASP A 3 23.13 21.32 14.01
N SER A 4 22.45 22.02 13.10
CA SER A 4 21.01 21.84 12.90
C SER A 4 20.85 20.96 11.67
N ARG A 5 21.16 19.66 11.80
CA ARG A 5 20.71 18.68 10.82
C ARG A 5 19.21 18.89 10.63
N THR A 6 18.79 19.10 9.39
CA THR A 6 17.42 19.31 8.95
C THR A 6 16.62 18.03 9.23
N SER A 7 16.27 17.75 10.49
CA SER A 7 15.66 16.48 10.87
C SER A 7 14.15 16.53 10.69
N CYS A 8 13.67 15.79 9.70
CA CYS A 8 12.26 15.41 9.62
C CYS A 8 11.94 14.47 10.79
N ARG A 9 10.72 14.58 11.35
CA ARG A 9 10.25 13.71 12.44
C ARG A 9 9.64 12.44 11.87
N PHE A 10 8.93 12.55 10.75
CA PHE A 10 8.12 11.48 10.19
C PHE A 10 8.68 10.90 8.90
N GLN A 11 9.87 11.31 8.47
CA GLN A 11 10.43 10.93 7.18
C GLN A 11 11.93 10.65 7.30
N SER A 12 12.40 9.62 6.58
CA SER A 12 13.81 9.25 6.48
C SER A 12 14.30 9.36 5.04
N PHE A 13 15.56 9.75 4.88
CA PHE A 13 16.24 9.89 3.58
C PHE A 13 17.30 8.82 3.36
N SER A 14 17.32 7.78 4.18
CA SER A 14 18.19 6.62 3.94
C SER A 14 17.77 5.88 2.66
N GLU A 15 18.76 5.35 1.94
CA GLU A 15 18.57 4.43 0.81
C GLU A 15 18.55 2.99 1.35
N PRO A 16 17.39 2.31 1.38
CA PRO A 16 17.30 0.94 1.85
C PRO A 16 17.75 -0.09 0.80
N SER A 17 18.02 0.32 -0.45
CA SER A 17 18.43 -0.56 -1.54
C SER A 17 19.94 -0.85 -1.52
N ASP A 18 20.32 -2.12 -1.65
CA ASP A 18 21.70 -2.55 -1.90
C ASP A 18 21.73 -3.61 -3.03
N PRO A 19 21.99 -3.20 -4.29
CA PRO A 19 22.06 -4.11 -5.43
C PRO A 19 23.12 -5.22 -5.27
N SER A 20 24.19 -4.98 -4.50
CA SER A 20 25.28 -5.96 -4.34
C SER A 20 24.83 -7.24 -3.61
N GLN A 21 23.74 -7.17 -2.85
CA GLN A 21 23.18 -8.32 -2.14
C GLN A 21 22.22 -9.17 -2.99
N VAL A 22 21.82 -8.69 -4.17
CA VAL A 22 20.81 -9.37 -4.99
C VAL A 22 21.32 -10.72 -5.50
N ALA A 23 22.52 -10.74 -6.11
CA ALA A 23 23.13 -11.97 -6.62
C ALA A 23 23.26 -13.09 -5.55
N PRO A 24 23.87 -12.87 -4.37
CA PRO A 24 23.97 -13.91 -3.35
C PRO A 24 22.60 -14.34 -2.79
N ARG A 25 21.64 -13.42 -2.63
CA ARG A 25 20.28 -13.74 -2.15
C ARG A 25 19.50 -14.60 -3.15
N VAL A 26 19.55 -14.27 -4.44
CA VAL A 26 18.90 -15.06 -5.51
C VAL A 26 19.53 -16.46 -5.62
N ALA A 27 20.86 -16.57 -5.52
CA ALA A 27 21.54 -17.86 -5.52
C ALA A 27 21.14 -18.73 -4.31
N ALA A 28 21.05 -18.14 -3.12
CA ALA A 28 20.59 -18.82 -1.91
C ALA A 28 19.13 -19.29 -2.02
N LEU A 29 18.26 -18.46 -2.60
CA LEU A 29 16.86 -18.83 -2.85
C LEU A 29 16.78 -20.01 -3.83
N ARG A 30 17.49 -19.97 -4.96
CA ARG A 30 17.53 -21.11 -5.91
C ARG A 30 17.96 -22.41 -5.26
N ALA A 31 18.99 -22.37 -4.40
CA ALA A 31 19.44 -23.54 -3.66
C ALA A 31 18.38 -24.06 -2.66
N ALA A 32 17.63 -23.17 -2.01
CA ALA A 32 16.53 -23.53 -1.12
C ALA A 32 15.35 -24.15 -1.90
N LEU A 33 15.00 -23.60 -3.06
CA LEU A 33 13.93 -24.11 -3.93
C LEU A 33 14.26 -25.51 -4.46
N ALA A 34 15.50 -25.72 -4.92
CA ALA A 34 15.95 -27.03 -5.39
C ALA A 34 15.84 -28.11 -4.31
N LYS A 35 16.17 -27.79 -3.05
CA LYS A 35 15.99 -28.72 -1.91
C LYS A 35 14.53 -29.08 -1.64
N GLN A 36 13.60 -28.20 -1.98
CA GLN A 36 12.16 -28.43 -1.86
C GLN A 36 11.55 -29.06 -3.13
N GLY A 37 12.35 -29.29 -4.17
CA GLY A 37 11.88 -29.82 -5.45
C GLY A 37 11.00 -28.83 -6.22
N LEU A 38 11.24 -27.53 -6.07
CA LEU A 38 10.58 -26.43 -6.79
C LEU A 38 11.49 -25.90 -7.89
N ASP A 39 10.91 -25.55 -9.04
CA ASP A 39 11.61 -25.01 -10.21
C ASP A 39 11.61 -23.48 -10.24
N GLY A 40 10.77 -22.86 -9.41
CA GLY A 40 10.76 -21.42 -9.22
C GLY A 40 9.88 -20.96 -8.06
N PHE A 41 9.89 -19.65 -7.82
CA PHE A 41 9.09 -19.01 -6.77
C PHE A 41 8.63 -17.60 -7.17
N ILE A 42 7.42 -17.22 -6.75
CA ILE A 42 6.85 -15.88 -6.95
C ILE A 42 6.93 -15.08 -5.65
N ILE A 43 7.43 -13.85 -5.74
CA ILE A 43 7.59 -12.92 -4.62
C ILE A 43 6.83 -11.63 -4.95
N PRO A 44 5.63 -11.41 -4.38
CA PRO A 44 4.90 -10.17 -4.57
C PRO A 44 5.47 -9.05 -3.70
N ARG A 45 5.18 -7.81 -4.08
CA ARG A 45 5.21 -6.68 -3.15
C ARG A 45 3.94 -6.72 -2.28
N ALA A 46 3.86 -7.64 -1.33
CA ALA A 46 2.71 -7.80 -0.45
C ALA A 46 3.08 -8.37 0.92
N ASP A 47 2.18 -8.13 1.89
CA ASP A 47 2.08 -8.85 3.16
C ASP A 47 0.76 -9.65 3.19
N GLU A 48 0.46 -10.29 4.31
CA GLU A 48 -0.75 -11.10 4.50
C GLU A 48 -2.05 -10.28 4.47
N HIS A 49 -1.92 -8.96 4.58
CA HIS A 49 -3.02 -7.99 4.60
C HIS A 49 -3.24 -7.29 3.25
N GLN A 50 -2.35 -7.53 2.28
CA GLN A 50 -2.37 -6.93 0.95
C GLN A 50 -2.36 -5.38 0.98
N GLY A 51 -1.62 -4.81 1.95
CA GLY A 51 -1.50 -3.36 2.11
C GLY A 51 -0.64 -2.68 1.03
N GLU A 52 -0.95 -1.43 0.70
CA GLU A 52 -0.13 -0.60 -0.20
C GLU A 52 1.26 -0.33 0.37
N TYR A 53 1.38 -0.16 1.69
CA TYR A 53 2.65 -0.14 2.42
C TYR A 53 2.84 -1.47 3.15
N VAL A 54 4.02 -2.06 2.98
CA VAL A 54 4.38 -3.34 3.60
C VAL A 54 5.38 -3.05 4.72
N PRO A 55 5.11 -3.50 5.96
CA PRO A 55 6.06 -3.35 7.06
C PRO A 55 7.44 -3.91 6.70
N ALA A 56 8.51 -3.32 7.22
CA ALA A 56 9.88 -3.69 6.88
C ALA A 56 10.16 -5.20 7.05
N HIS A 57 9.62 -5.85 8.09
CA HIS A 57 9.77 -7.29 8.32
C HIS A 57 9.06 -8.17 7.28
N MET A 58 8.15 -7.64 6.47
CA MET A 58 7.42 -8.36 5.42
C MET A 58 7.89 -7.96 4.00
N ALA A 59 8.84 -7.03 3.88
CA ALA A 59 9.32 -6.47 2.60
C ALA A 59 10.26 -7.43 1.82
N ARG A 60 9.83 -8.68 1.60
CA ARG A 60 10.61 -9.75 0.97
C ARG A 60 11.06 -9.42 -0.45
N LEU A 61 10.22 -8.74 -1.24
CA LEU A 61 10.59 -8.32 -2.59
C LEU A 61 11.79 -7.36 -2.54
N ALA A 62 11.73 -6.35 -1.67
CA ALA A 62 12.81 -5.38 -1.49
C ALA A 62 14.08 -6.04 -0.97
N TRP A 63 13.96 -6.94 0.01
CA TRP A 63 15.10 -7.70 0.50
C TRP A 63 15.74 -8.56 -0.60
N LEU A 64 14.95 -9.30 -1.37
CA LEU A 64 15.50 -10.20 -2.40
C LEU A 64 16.13 -9.44 -3.58
N THR A 65 15.49 -8.36 -4.03
CA THR A 65 15.81 -7.71 -5.32
C THR A 65 16.42 -6.32 -5.21
N GLY A 66 16.47 -5.73 -4.02
CA GLY A 66 16.88 -4.34 -3.80
C GLY A 66 15.80 -3.32 -4.18
N PHE A 67 14.74 -3.71 -4.88
CA PHE A 67 13.71 -2.80 -5.38
C PHE A 67 12.73 -2.37 -4.29
N THR A 68 12.60 -1.05 -4.09
CA THR A 68 11.81 -0.48 -2.98
C THR A 68 10.56 0.26 -3.43
N GLY A 69 10.16 0.13 -4.71
CA GLY A 69 8.91 0.69 -5.21
C GLY A 69 7.66 0.03 -4.58
N SER A 70 6.52 0.71 -4.64
CA SER A 70 5.30 0.25 -3.97
C SER A 70 4.53 -0.84 -4.74
N ALA A 71 4.87 -1.10 -6.00
CA ALA A 71 4.21 -2.10 -6.82
C ALA A 71 5.22 -2.89 -7.66
N GLY A 72 5.10 -4.22 -7.62
CA GLY A 72 5.92 -5.12 -8.42
C GLY A 72 5.87 -6.55 -7.91
N HIS A 73 6.39 -7.47 -8.73
CA HIS A 73 6.55 -8.88 -8.39
C HIS A 73 7.87 -9.38 -8.94
N ALA A 74 8.56 -10.24 -8.20
CA ALA A 74 9.67 -11.02 -8.73
C ALA A 74 9.24 -12.45 -9.00
N VAL A 75 9.77 -13.03 -10.07
CA VAL A 75 9.71 -14.48 -10.32
C VAL A 75 11.14 -14.97 -10.47
N VAL A 76 11.53 -15.94 -9.66
CA VAL A 76 12.86 -16.55 -9.70
C VAL A 76 12.70 -18.00 -10.13
N LEU A 77 13.26 -18.36 -11.28
CA LEU A 77 13.41 -19.73 -11.77
C LEU A 77 14.86 -20.20 -11.56
N ALA A 78 15.14 -21.46 -11.88
CA ALA A 78 16.49 -22.04 -11.76
C ALA A 78 17.58 -21.26 -12.53
N ASP A 79 17.26 -20.77 -13.73
CA ASP A 79 18.19 -20.10 -14.66
C ASP A 79 17.85 -18.63 -14.91
N LYS A 80 16.58 -18.23 -14.74
CA LYS A 80 16.08 -16.87 -15.01
C LYS A 80 15.50 -16.21 -13.77
N ALA A 81 15.47 -14.88 -13.76
CA ALA A 81 14.68 -14.12 -12.80
C ALA A 81 14.19 -12.81 -13.44
N ALA A 82 12.98 -12.39 -13.10
CA ALA A 82 12.41 -11.13 -13.56
C ALA A 82 11.84 -10.33 -12.39
N LEU A 83 11.93 -9.00 -12.50
CA LEU A 83 11.27 -8.02 -11.64
C LEU A 83 10.25 -7.25 -12.49
N ILE A 84 8.98 -7.58 -12.34
CA ILE A 84 7.89 -7.06 -13.16
C ILE A 84 7.24 -5.87 -12.43
N VAL A 85 7.32 -4.69 -13.03
CA VAL A 85 6.87 -3.41 -12.43
C VAL A 85 6.03 -2.59 -13.41
N ASP A 86 5.16 -1.72 -12.89
CA ASP A 86 4.41 -0.78 -13.71
C ASP A 86 5.27 0.43 -14.17
N GLY A 87 4.73 1.22 -15.10
CA GLY A 87 5.44 2.35 -15.71
C GLY A 87 6.00 3.41 -14.76
N ARG A 88 5.53 3.49 -13.50
CA ARG A 88 6.10 4.42 -12.50
C ARG A 88 7.51 4.02 -12.08
N TYR A 89 7.86 2.75 -12.23
CA TYR A 89 9.03 2.13 -11.62
C TYR A 89 10.04 1.56 -12.62
N THR A 90 9.86 1.76 -13.93
CA THR A 90 10.78 1.22 -14.95
C THR A 90 12.22 1.71 -14.77
N ILE A 91 12.42 3.00 -14.47
CA ILE A 91 13.77 3.55 -14.23
C ILE A 91 14.31 3.11 -12.88
N GLN A 92 13.48 3.16 -11.83
CA GLN A 92 13.87 2.81 -10.46
C GLN A 92 14.27 1.34 -10.33
N SER A 93 13.51 0.41 -10.92
CA SER A 93 13.78 -1.02 -10.85
C SER A 93 15.15 -1.39 -11.44
N ALA A 94 15.52 -0.80 -12.58
CA ALA A 94 16.84 -1.01 -13.19
C ALA A 94 17.98 -0.40 -12.36
N ALA A 95 17.73 0.72 -11.66
CA ALA A 95 18.73 1.37 -10.83
C ALA A 95 18.97 0.68 -9.48
N GLN A 96 17.95 0.02 -8.92
CA GLN A 96 17.97 -0.57 -7.58
C GLN A 96 18.23 -2.08 -7.55
N THR A 97 18.20 -2.76 -8.71
CA THR A 97 18.43 -4.21 -8.78
C THR A 97 19.74 -4.54 -9.48
N ASP A 98 20.26 -5.75 -9.25
CA ASP A 98 21.36 -6.30 -10.05
C ASP A 98 20.79 -6.86 -11.35
N THR A 99 20.87 -6.06 -12.41
CA THR A 99 20.34 -6.41 -13.75
C THR A 99 21.06 -7.57 -14.42
N SER A 100 22.23 -8.00 -13.90
CA SER A 100 22.90 -9.21 -14.38
C SER A 100 22.25 -10.50 -13.88
N VAL A 101 21.44 -10.41 -12.82
CA VAL A 101 20.76 -11.55 -12.16
C VAL A 101 19.25 -11.48 -12.31
N VAL A 102 18.65 -10.29 -12.15
CA VAL A 102 17.20 -10.07 -12.19
C VAL A 102 16.88 -9.08 -13.31
N THR A 103 16.08 -9.49 -14.30
CA THR A 103 15.71 -8.64 -15.43
C THR A 103 14.49 -7.76 -15.10
N PRO A 104 14.61 -6.42 -15.06
CA PRO A 104 13.45 -5.54 -14.97
C PRO A 104 12.55 -5.71 -16.20
N THR A 105 11.26 -5.90 -15.97
CA THR A 105 10.26 -6.16 -17.01
C THR A 105 9.07 -5.23 -16.80
N LYS A 106 8.58 -4.60 -17.87
CA LYS A 106 7.41 -3.71 -17.80
C LYS A 106 6.13 -4.54 -17.79
N MET A 107 5.28 -4.28 -16.82
CA MET A 107 4.01 -4.99 -16.64
C MET A 107 3.07 -4.84 -17.83
N GLU A 108 3.11 -3.69 -18.52
CA GLU A 108 2.27 -3.39 -19.68
C GLU A 108 2.69 -4.19 -20.93
N GLU A 109 3.97 -4.56 -21.02
CA GLU A 109 4.53 -5.33 -22.15
C GLU A 109 4.48 -6.84 -21.87
N THR A 110 4.82 -7.26 -20.65
CA THR A 110 4.80 -8.68 -20.25
C THR A 110 4.31 -8.79 -18.80
N PRO A 111 2.98 -8.91 -18.60
CA PRO A 111 2.43 -9.10 -17.27
C PRO A 111 2.84 -10.45 -16.67
N LEU A 112 2.70 -10.58 -15.34
CA LEU A 112 3.16 -11.73 -14.57
C LEU A 112 2.69 -13.09 -15.13
N ASP A 113 1.42 -13.20 -15.46
CA ASP A 113 0.83 -14.40 -16.05
C ASP A 113 1.49 -14.77 -17.38
N LYS A 114 1.73 -13.78 -18.25
CA LYS A 114 2.40 -13.99 -19.54
C LYS A 114 3.87 -14.30 -19.42
N TRP A 115 4.55 -13.70 -18.44
CA TRP A 115 5.94 -14.03 -18.17
C TRP A 115 6.08 -15.48 -17.71
N VAL A 116 5.21 -15.93 -16.79
CA VAL A 116 5.19 -17.31 -16.29
C VAL A 116 4.85 -18.30 -17.40
N GLU A 117 3.81 -18.02 -18.21
CA GLU A 117 3.41 -18.85 -19.35
C GLU A 117 4.56 -19.09 -20.34
N ALA A 118 5.38 -18.06 -20.58
CA ALA A 118 6.48 -18.12 -21.54
C ALA A 118 7.79 -18.72 -21.00
N ASN A 119 7.99 -18.76 -19.67
CA ASN A 119 9.31 -19.09 -19.09
C ASN A 119 9.31 -20.30 -18.16
N LEU A 120 8.17 -20.71 -17.59
CA LEU A 120 8.13 -21.89 -16.75
C LEU A 120 8.34 -23.15 -17.63
N PRO A 121 9.28 -24.06 -17.28
CA PRO A 121 9.45 -25.29 -18.05
C PRO A 121 8.22 -26.19 -17.94
N ALA A 122 7.95 -26.96 -18.98
CA ALA A 122 6.90 -27.98 -18.95
C ALA A 122 7.16 -28.98 -17.81
N GLY A 123 6.13 -29.28 -17.02
CA GLY A 123 6.23 -30.07 -15.79
C GLY A 123 6.79 -29.31 -14.58
N GLY A 124 7.14 -28.03 -14.74
CA GLY A 124 7.76 -27.22 -13.69
C GLY A 124 6.82 -26.93 -12.52
N LYS A 125 7.37 -26.91 -11.30
CA LYS A 125 6.68 -26.59 -10.05
C LYS A 125 7.00 -25.17 -9.62
N LEU A 126 6.04 -24.27 -9.78
CA LEU A 126 6.17 -22.88 -9.38
C LEU A 126 5.61 -22.69 -7.97
N GLY A 127 6.48 -22.38 -7.01
CA GLY A 127 6.09 -22.12 -5.64
C GLY A 127 5.52 -20.70 -5.43
N TYR A 128 4.60 -20.56 -4.48
CA TYR A 128 4.14 -19.27 -3.98
C TYR A 128 3.80 -19.36 -2.49
N ASP A 129 3.90 -18.24 -1.78
CA ASP A 129 3.40 -18.14 -0.41
C ASP A 129 1.88 -17.85 -0.42
N PRO A 130 1.03 -18.74 0.10
CA PRO A 130 -0.42 -18.57 0.06
C PRO A 130 -0.94 -17.43 0.93
N TRP A 131 -0.15 -16.94 1.89
CA TRP A 131 -0.49 -15.76 2.67
C TRP A 131 -0.28 -14.46 1.89
N LEU A 132 0.62 -14.44 0.91
CA LEU A 132 0.99 -13.22 0.18
C LEU A 132 0.26 -13.04 -1.16
N HIS A 133 -0.61 -13.99 -1.54
CA HIS A 133 -1.36 -13.94 -2.79
C HIS A 133 -2.85 -13.99 -2.54
N THR A 134 -3.60 -13.19 -3.30
CA THR A 134 -5.06 -13.08 -3.18
C THR A 134 -5.76 -14.29 -3.80
N VAL A 135 -7.02 -14.52 -3.45
CA VAL A 135 -7.83 -15.59 -4.06
C VAL A 135 -7.90 -15.45 -5.58
N ASP A 136 -8.21 -14.26 -6.10
CA ASP A 136 -8.23 -14.02 -7.55
C ASP A 136 -6.84 -14.08 -8.18
N GLY A 137 -5.81 -13.67 -7.44
CA GLY A 137 -4.41 -13.71 -7.88
C GLY A 137 -3.94 -15.15 -8.12
N VAL A 138 -4.20 -16.05 -7.17
CA VAL A 138 -3.86 -17.47 -7.30
C VAL A 138 -4.62 -18.10 -8.47
N ALA A 139 -5.92 -17.85 -8.63
CA ALA A 139 -6.69 -18.39 -9.75
C ALA A 139 -6.15 -17.96 -11.13
N LYS A 140 -5.61 -16.74 -11.25
CA LYS A 140 -4.93 -16.27 -12.48
C LYS A 140 -3.59 -16.97 -12.68
N LEU A 141 -2.80 -17.12 -11.61
CA LEU A 141 -1.51 -17.80 -11.65
C LEU A 141 -1.65 -19.29 -11.99
N GLU A 142 -2.65 -19.98 -11.45
CA GLU A 142 -2.95 -21.38 -11.76
C GLU A 142 -3.20 -21.57 -13.26
N LYS A 143 -3.95 -20.66 -13.90
CA LYS A 143 -4.18 -20.68 -15.35
C LYS A 143 -2.89 -20.48 -16.14
N ALA A 144 -2.07 -19.51 -15.75
CA ALA A 144 -0.79 -19.22 -16.39
C ALA A 144 0.19 -20.41 -16.30
N VAL A 145 0.32 -20.98 -15.11
CA VAL A 145 1.18 -22.15 -14.85
C VAL A 145 0.67 -23.38 -15.59
N SER A 146 -0.65 -23.60 -15.63
CA SER A 146 -1.26 -24.70 -16.39
C SER A 146 -1.03 -24.54 -17.90
N ALA A 147 -1.08 -23.32 -18.43
CA ALA A 147 -0.79 -23.04 -19.84
C ALA A 147 0.68 -23.34 -20.20
N ALA A 148 1.61 -23.16 -19.26
CA ALA A 148 3.00 -23.59 -19.40
C ALA A 148 3.20 -25.12 -19.21
N GLY A 149 2.14 -25.87 -18.86
CA GLY A 149 2.21 -27.30 -18.55
C GLY A 149 2.85 -27.61 -17.19
N GLY A 150 2.86 -26.66 -16.26
CA GLY A 150 3.41 -26.80 -14.90
C GLY A 150 2.36 -26.97 -13.80
N MET A 151 2.80 -26.85 -12.55
CA MET A 151 1.96 -26.91 -11.35
C MET A 151 2.29 -25.75 -10.40
N LEU A 152 1.25 -25.04 -9.94
CA LEU A 152 1.39 -24.01 -8.91
C LEU A 152 1.35 -24.71 -7.54
N VAL A 153 2.33 -24.44 -6.68
CA VAL A 153 2.52 -25.15 -5.40
C VAL A 153 2.48 -24.16 -4.24
N PRO A 154 1.53 -24.27 -3.28
CA PRO A 154 1.58 -23.46 -2.07
C PRO A 154 2.76 -23.90 -1.19
N VAL A 155 3.53 -22.94 -0.70
CA VAL A 155 4.73 -23.17 0.12
C VAL A 155 4.62 -22.39 1.42
N THR A 156 4.61 -23.13 2.53
CA THR A 156 4.62 -22.58 3.89
C THR A 156 5.57 -23.43 4.75
N PRO A 157 6.53 -22.84 5.48
CA PRO A 157 6.84 -21.41 5.58
C PRO A 157 7.50 -20.84 4.31
N ASN A 158 7.52 -19.52 4.19
CA ASN A 158 8.17 -18.82 3.07
C ASN A 158 9.69 -19.12 3.04
N PRO A 159 10.27 -19.55 1.90
CA PRO A 159 11.69 -19.89 1.83
C PRO A 159 12.62 -18.70 2.07
N ILE A 160 12.20 -17.46 1.82
CA ILE A 160 13.00 -16.26 2.07
C ILE A 160 13.23 -16.04 3.56
N ASP A 161 12.26 -16.41 4.41
CA ASP A 161 12.32 -16.13 5.84
C ASP A 161 13.47 -16.87 6.53
N ALA A 162 13.82 -18.06 6.02
CA ALA A 162 14.96 -18.83 6.52
C ALA A 162 16.31 -18.28 6.06
N LEU A 163 16.33 -17.44 5.00
CA LEU A 163 17.53 -16.82 4.44
C LEU A 163 17.78 -15.41 4.99
N TRP A 164 16.73 -14.77 5.53
CA TRP A 164 16.78 -13.41 6.02
C TRP A 164 17.20 -13.34 7.49
N SER A 165 18.50 -13.47 7.75
CA SER A 165 19.06 -13.53 9.12
C SER A 165 18.90 -12.25 9.94
N ASP A 166 18.89 -11.09 9.28
CA ASP A 166 18.76 -9.75 9.86
C ASP A 166 17.34 -9.17 9.68
N ARG A 167 16.34 -10.05 9.62
CA ARG A 167 14.94 -9.65 9.44
C ARG A 167 14.48 -8.72 10.57
N PRO A 168 13.93 -7.53 10.25
CA PRO A 168 13.38 -6.63 11.25
C PRO A 168 12.28 -7.30 12.09
N ALA A 169 12.06 -6.79 13.31
CA ALA A 169 10.93 -7.21 14.13
C ALA A 169 9.59 -6.73 13.52
N ALA A 170 8.51 -7.45 13.83
CA ALA A 170 7.16 -7.02 13.51
C ALA A 170 6.83 -5.69 14.23
N PRO A 171 5.99 -4.82 13.64
CA PRO A 171 5.59 -3.58 14.27
C PRO A 171 4.71 -3.83 15.49
N THR A 172 4.93 -3.03 16.53
CA THR A 172 4.23 -3.11 17.83
C THR A 172 3.51 -1.80 18.17
N ALA A 173 3.07 -1.07 17.15
CA ALA A 173 2.43 0.22 17.36
C ALA A 173 1.11 0.06 18.13
N PRO A 174 0.81 0.97 19.08
CA PRO A 174 -0.39 0.86 19.90
C PRO A 174 -1.66 1.05 19.07
N VAL A 175 -2.61 0.13 19.25
CA VAL A 175 -3.98 0.21 18.72
C VAL A 175 -4.82 1.04 19.68
N LYS A 176 -5.41 2.12 19.16
CA LYS A 176 -6.19 3.09 19.94
C LYS A 176 -7.62 3.17 19.42
N ALA A 177 -8.56 3.44 20.33
CA ALA A 177 -9.92 3.78 19.96
C ALA A 177 -9.97 5.10 19.17
N HIS A 178 -10.76 5.12 18.10
CA HIS A 178 -11.01 6.31 17.30
C HIS A 178 -12.31 6.97 17.78
N PRO A 179 -12.26 8.23 18.24
CA PRO A 179 -13.42 8.88 18.83
C PRO A 179 -14.65 8.97 17.92
N ALA A 180 -15.84 8.77 18.50
CA ALA A 180 -17.12 8.86 17.79
C ALA A 180 -17.34 10.23 17.12
N ALA A 181 -16.78 11.31 17.69
CA ALA A 181 -16.84 12.66 17.13
C ALA A 181 -16.18 12.78 15.75
N TYR A 182 -15.20 11.92 15.44
CA TYR A 182 -14.55 11.84 14.13
C TYR A 182 -15.18 10.77 13.24
N ALA A 183 -15.54 9.62 13.82
CA ALA A 183 -16.13 8.51 13.09
C ALA A 183 -17.53 8.80 12.55
N GLY A 184 -18.35 9.57 13.29
CA GLY A 184 -19.73 9.92 12.92
C GLY A 184 -20.75 8.78 12.96
N GLU A 185 -20.31 7.56 13.21
CA GLU A 185 -21.14 6.35 13.28
C GLU A 185 -20.51 5.37 14.27
N SER A 186 -21.33 4.73 15.11
CA SER A 186 -20.85 3.77 16.09
C SER A 186 -20.43 2.45 15.43
N SER A 187 -19.48 1.74 16.03
CA SER A 187 -19.08 0.41 15.56
C SER A 187 -20.23 -0.60 15.60
N ALA A 188 -21.17 -0.45 16.55
CA ALA A 188 -22.38 -1.28 16.62
C ALA A 188 -23.29 -1.08 15.40
N ASP A 189 -23.53 0.16 14.98
CA ASP A 189 -24.35 0.47 13.80
C ASP A 189 -23.68 -0.04 12.52
N LYS A 190 -22.36 0.10 12.42
CA LYS A 190 -21.56 -0.47 11.31
C LYS A 190 -21.68 -1.98 11.24
N LEU A 191 -21.51 -2.67 12.37
CA LEU A 191 -21.67 -4.13 12.46
C LEU A 191 -23.07 -4.57 12.05
N ALA A 192 -24.11 -3.87 12.51
CA ALA A 192 -25.49 -4.18 12.11
C ALA A 192 -25.69 -4.07 10.60
N ARG A 193 -25.15 -3.03 9.95
CA ARG A 193 -25.20 -2.88 8.48
C ARG A 193 -24.42 -3.97 7.76
N ILE A 194 -23.24 -4.34 8.25
CA ILE A 194 -22.44 -5.43 7.69
C ILE A 194 -23.23 -6.74 7.76
N GLN A 195 -23.79 -7.08 8.92
CA GLN A 195 -24.59 -8.29 9.14
C GLN A 195 -25.84 -8.35 8.26
N GLN A 196 -26.48 -7.21 7.99
CA GLN A 196 -27.59 -7.14 7.02
C GLN A 196 -27.13 -7.51 5.60
N GLU A 197 -25.96 -7.05 5.16
CA GLU A 197 -25.40 -7.44 3.86
C GLU A 197 -25.02 -8.93 3.83
N LEU A 198 -24.49 -9.48 4.92
CA LEU A 198 -24.22 -10.92 5.03
C LEU A 198 -25.52 -11.75 4.92
N ALA A 199 -26.60 -11.29 5.54
CA ALA A 199 -27.91 -11.94 5.45
C ALA A 199 -28.47 -11.91 4.02
N LYS A 200 -28.38 -10.77 3.32
CA LYS A 200 -28.77 -10.66 1.91
C LYS A 200 -27.96 -11.59 1.00
N ALA A 201 -26.65 -11.66 1.24
CA ALA A 201 -25.73 -12.52 0.49
C ALA A 201 -25.83 -14.02 0.85
N LYS A 202 -26.59 -14.36 1.90
CA LYS A 202 -26.73 -15.71 2.44
C LYS A 202 -25.37 -16.34 2.74
N VAL A 203 -24.52 -15.58 3.43
CA VAL A 203 -23.23 -16.04 3.97
C VAL A 203 -23.29 -16.04 5.49
N ASP A 204 -22.56 -16.95 6.12
CA ASP A 204 -22.61 -17.18 7.57
C ASP A 204 -21.61 -16.30 8.33
N ALA A 205 -20.52 -15.89 7.68
CA ALA A 205 -19.54 -14.97 8.24
C ALA A 205 -18.76 -14.22 7.16
N LEU A 206 -18.11 -13.13 7.55
CA LEU A 206 -17.14 -12.37 6.76
C LEU A 206 -15.80 -12.34 7.51
N VAL A 207 -14.70 -12.61 6.79
CA VAL A 207 -13.34 -12.36 7.31
C VAL A 207 -12.89 -10.99 6.86
N LEU A 208 -12.63 -10.10 7.82
CA LEU A 208 -11.98 -8.82 7.59
C LEU A 208 -10.46 -9.05 7.57
N SER A 209 -9.89 -9.07 6.37
CA SER A 209 -8.45 -9.17 6.12
C SER A 209 -7.81 -7.84 5.73
N ASP A 210 -8.59 -6.94 5.10
CA ASP A 210 -8.21 -5.54 4.87
C ASP A 210 -8.13 -4.77 6.20
N PRO A 211 -6.95 -4.28 6.61
CA PRO A 211 -6.78 -3.52 7.85
C PRO A 211 -7.55 -2.19 7.84
N HIS A 212 -7.85 -1.61 6.67
CA HIS A 212 -8.73 -0.45 6.59
C HIS A 212 -10.18 -0.80 6.98
N ALA A 213 -10.68 -1.96 6.52
CA ALA A 213 -12.01 -2.44 6.87
C ALA A 213 -12.11 -2.79 8.36
N LEU A 214 -11.06 -3.41 8.93
CA LEU A 214 -10.92 -3.67 10.35
C LEU A 214 -10.98 -2.36 11.17
N ALA A 215 -10.10 -1.40 10.85
CA ALA A 215 -10.01 -0.12 11.53
C ALA A 215 -11.32 0.68 11.48
N TRP A 216 -11.99 0.69 10.33
CA TRP A 216 -13.25 1.40 10.14
C TRP A 216 -14.41 0.74 10.88
N THR A 217 -14.49 -0.60 10.87
CA THR A 217 -15.59 -1.35 11.50
C THR A 217 -15.61 -1.17 13.00
N PHE A 218 -14.44 -1.25 13.64
CA PHE A 218 -14.33 -1.20 15.10
C PHE A 218 -14.02 0.19 15.64
N ASN A 219 -13.93 1.22 14.79
CA ASN A 219 -13.50 2.57 15.16
C ASN A 219 -12.20 2.51 15.95
N ILE A 220 -11.16 1.93 15.35
CA ILE A 220 -9.81 1.87 15.91
C ILE A 220 -8.79 2.40 14.91
N ARG A 221 -7.61 2.78 15.38
CA ARG A 221 -6.44 3.16 14.57
C ARG A 221 -5.20 2.49 15.14
N GLY A 222 -4.18 2.33 14.31
CA GLY A 222 -2.88 1.80 14.70
C GLY A 222 -1.75 2.61 14.08
N GLY A 223 -0.56 2.04 14.03
CA GLY A 223 0.61 2.64 13.39
C GLY A 223 1.60 1.60 12.89
N ASP A 224 1.10 0.40 12.55
CA ASP A 224 1.94 -0.71 12.11
C ASP A 224 2.39 -0.57 10.66
N VAL A 225 1.64 0.22 9.90
CA VAL A 225 1.87 0.51 8.50
C VAL A 225 2.39 1.94 8.42
N GLU A 226 3.54 2.11 7.78
CA GLU A 226 4.16 3.43 7.63
C GLU A 226 3.17 4.42 6.96
N HIS A 227 3.05 5.62 7.54
CA HIS A 227 2.21 6.72 7.05
C HIS A 227 0.70 6.44 6.98
N THR A 228 0.25 5.24 7.38
CA THR A 228 -1.15 4.83 7.29
C THR A 228 -1.59 4.33 8.67
N PRO A 229 -2.56 4.99 9.34
CA PRO A 229 -2.85 4.75 10.76
C PRO A 229 -3.66 3.47 11.00
N LEU A 230 -3.10 2.32 10.62
CA LEU A 230 -3.76 1.02 10.59
C LEU A 230 -3.18 0.07 11.64
N PRO A 231 -4.04 -0.65 12.36
CA PRO A 231 -3.63 -1.86 13.07
C PRO A 231 -3.58 -3.03 12.09
N LEU A 232 -2.50 -3.80 12.12
CA LEU A 232 -2.45 -5.08 11.41
C LEU A 232 -3.08 -6.18 12.27
N GLY A 233 -4.09 -6.83 11.70
CA GLY A 233 -4.89 -7.87 12.34
C GLY A 233 -6.05 -8.33 11.46
N TYR A 234 -6.89 -9.20 12.01
CA TYR A 234 -8.05 -9.75 11.32
C TYR A 234 -9.31 -9.61 12.19
N ALA A 235 -10.48 -9.78 11.59
CA ALA A 235 -11.70 -10.08 12.35
C ALA A 235 -12.58 -11.07 11.62
N ILE A 236 -13.37 -11.82 12.39
CA ILE A 236 -14.47 -12.63 11.87
C ILE A 236 -15.76 -12.00 12.36
N VAL A 237 -16.59 -11.52 11.42
CA VAL A 237 -17.92 -10.99 11.68
C VAL A 237 -18.95 -12.04 11.26
N PRO A 238 -19.61 -12.73 12.21
CA PRO A 238 -20.67 -13.67 11.85
C PRO A 238 -21.92 -12.91 11.40
N ARG A 239 -22.75 -13.55 10.56
CA ARG A 239 -24.04 -13.00 10.13
C ARG A 239 -24.93 -12.64 11.33
N GLU A 240 -24.88 -13.46 12.37
CA GLU A 240 -25.60 -13.29 13.62
C GLU A 240 -24.66 -13.53 14.79
N GLY A 241 -24.76 -12.70 15.84
CA GLY A 241 -23.92 -12.80 17.04
C GLY A 241 -22.74 -11.83 17.06
N ARG A 242 -21.80 -12.10 17.97
CA ARG A 242 -20.68 -11.22 18.29
C ARG A 242 -19.47 -11.52 17.39
N PRO A 243 -18.74 -10.50 16.90
CA PRO A 243 -17.52 -10.70 16.14
C PRO A 243 -16.35 -11.10 17.04
N THR A 244 -15.30 -11.67 16.44
CA THR A 244 -14.00 -11.89 17.08
C THR A 244 -12.95 -11.08 16.34
N VAL A 245 -12.17 -10.27 17.06
CA VAL A 245 -11.06 -9.47 16.54
C VAL A 245 -9.74 -10.10 16.94
N PHE A 246 -8.86 -10.32 15.96
CA PHE A 246 -7.56 -10.96 16.12
C PHE A 246 -6.46 -9.91 16.05
N LEU A 247 -5.92 -9.53 17.22
CA LEU A 247 -4.88 -8.52 17.38
C LEU A 247 -3.87 -8.99 18.43
N ALA A 248 -2.59 -8.60 18.28
CA ALA A 248 -1.59 -8.93 19.29
C ALA A 248 -1.93 -8.21 20.61
N PRO A 249 -2.12 -8.94 21.73
CA PRO A 249 -2.63 -8.36 22.98
C PRO A 249 -1.82 -7.17 23.49
N GLU A 250 -0.50 -7.22 23.33
CA GLU A 250 0.45 -6.19 23.76
C GLU A 250 0.28 -4.84 23.04
N LYS A 251 -0.42 -4.82 21.90
CA LYS A 251 -0.67 -3.59 21.13
C LYS A 251 -1.94 -2.87 21.57
N ILE A 252 -2.84 -3.54 22.27
CA ILE A 252 -4.20 -3.04 22.52
C ILE A 252 -4.18 -2.13 23.74
N THR A 253 -4.48 -0.84 23.56
CA THR A 253 -4.65 0.05 24.73
C THR A 253 -5.95 -0.29 25.46
N ASN A 254 -6.06 0.09 26.73
CA ASN A 254 -7.27 -0.14 27.52
C ASN A 254 -8.52 0.42 26.81
N GLU A 255 -8.43 1.62 26.23
CA GLU A 255 -9.56 2.25 25.54
C GLU A 255 -9.97 1.46 24.29
N ALA A 256 -9.01 0.94 23.52
CA ALA A 256 -9.30 0.09 22.37
C ALA A 256 -9.88 -1.26 22.81
N GLY A 257 -9.35 -1.84 23.89
CA GLY A 257 -9.83 -3.09 24.48
C GLY A 257 -11.29 -2.98 24.92
N ASP A 258 -11.64 -1.91 25.65
CA ASP A 258 -13.01 -1.65 26.08
C ASP A 258 -13.95 -1.43 24.88
N ALA A 259 -13.51 -0.65 23.89
CA ALA A 259 -14.31 -0.36 22.69
C ALA A 259 -14.62 -1.64 21.88
N ILE A 260 -13.65 -2.54 21.70
CA ILE A 260 -13.84 -3.80 20.99
C ILE A 260 -14.61 -4.80 21.86
N GLY A 261 -14.26 -4.92 23.15
CA GLY A 261 -14.86 -5.87 24.10
C GLY A 261 -16.34 -5.61 24.37
N ALA A 262 -16.81 -4.37 24.24
CA ALA A 262 -18.24 -4.06 24.27
C ALA A 262 -19.03 -4.78 23.16
N LEU A 263 -18.41 -4.98 22.00
CA LEU A 263 -19.05 -5.49 20.78
C LEU A 263 -18.81 -6.98 20.57
N GLY A 264 -17.59 -7.44 20.83
CA GLY A 264 -17.09 -8.74 20.43
C GLY A 264 -16.08 -9.36 21.40
N GLU A 265 -15.40 -10.37 20.92
CA GLU A 265 -14.26 -11.00 21.60
C GLU A 265 -12.95 -10.49 21.00
N ILE A 266 -11.90 -10.45 21.81
CA ILE A 266 -10.53 -10.19 21.37
C ILE A 266 -9.74 -11.48 21.53
N ALA A 267 -9.03 -11.89 20.49
CA ALA A 267 -8.19 -13.07 20.47
C ALA A 267 -6.79 -12.74 19.92
N PRO A 268 -5.75 -13.51 20.30
CA PRO A 268 -4.43 -13.34 19.71
C PRO A 268 -4.41 -13.79 18.24
N PRO A 269 -3.50 -13.29 17.39
CA PRO A 269 -3.46 -13.60 15.95
C PRO A 269 -3.42 -15.10 15.64
N GLN A 270 -2.74 -15.89 16.47
CA GLN A 270 -2.57 -17.34 16.31
C GLN A 270 -3.90 -18.11 16.43
N ALA A 271 -4.94 -17.52 17.04
CA ALA A 271 -6.25 -18.14 17.16
C ALA A 271 -7.08 -18.09 15.86
N LEU A 272 -6.68 -17.26 14.88
CA LEU A 272 -7.42 -17.07 13.63
C LEU A 272 -7.63 -18.39 12.87
N GLU A 273 -6.55 -19.16 12.67
CA GLU A 273 -6.64 -20.42 11.93
C GLU A 273 -7.58 -21.42 12.57
N GLN A 274 -7.53 -21.53 13.90
CA GLN A 274 -8.39 -22.43 14.66
C GLN A 274 -9.87 -22.04 14.48
N GLN A 275 -10.17 -20.74 14.51
CA GLN A 275 -11.54 -20.24 14.33
C GLN A 275 -12.03 -20.45 12.89
N LEU A 276 -11.18 -20.25 11.88
CA LEU A 276 -11.52 -20.55 10.48
C LEU A 276 -11.78 -22.04 10.26
N LYS A 277 -10.94 -22.92 10.84
CA LYS A 277 -11.16 -24.37 10.82
C LYS A 277 -12.46 -24.76 11.54
N ALA A 278 -12.80 -24.11 12.65
CA ALA A 278 -14.05 -24.34 13.36
C ALA A 278 -15.29 -23.93 12.53
N LEU A 279 -15.23 -22.81 11.80
CA LEU A 279 -16.27 -22.42 10.85
C LEU A 279 -16.38 -23.45 9.71
N GLY A 280 -15.25 -23.90 9.18
CA GLY A 280 -15.20 -24.93 8.15
C GLY A 280 -15.83 -26.25 8.59
N ALA A 281 -15.51 -26.72 9.80
CA ALA A 281 -16.08 -27.95 10.35
C ALA A 281 -17.61 -27.90 10.52
N ARG A 282 -18.17 -26.70 10.68
CA ARG A 282 -19.62 -26.44 10.71
C ARG A 282 -20.24 -26.31 9.31
N LYS A 283 -19.44 -26.51 8.25
CA LYS A 283 -19.81 -26.31 6.85
C LYS A 283 -20.28 -24.89 6.54
N ALA A 284 -19.78 -23.90 7.29
CA ALA A 284 -20.17 -22.51 7.11
C ALA A 284 -19.74 -21.99 5.73
N LYS A 285 -20.56 -21.11 5.16
CA LYS A 285 -20.22 -20.32 3.98
C LYS A 285 -19.61 -18.99 4.42
N VAL A 286 -18.32 -18.80 4.17
CA VAL A 286 -17.55 -17.68 4.71
C VAL A 286 -17.12 -16.76 3.57
N ARG A 287 -17.54 -15.50 3.60
CA ARG A 287 -17.15 -14.47 2.64
C ARG A 287 -15.69 -14.08 2.85
N LEU A 288 -14.95 -14.07 1.75
CA LEU A 288 -13.60 -13.52 1.63
C LEU A 288 -13.59 -12.51 0.50
N ASP A 289 -12.93 -11.37 0.71
CA ASP A 289 -12.73 -10.42 -0.38
C ASP A 289 -11.81 -11.03 -1.44
N SER A 290 -12.29 -11.26 -2.65
CA SER A 290 -11.51 -11.98 -3.66
C SER A 290 -10.24 -11.24 -4.09
N SER A 291 -10.27 -9.90 -3.97
CA SER A 291 -9.21 -9.00 -4.42
C SER A 291 -8.13 -8.70 -3.38
N THR A 292 -8.41 -8.93 -2.08
CA THR A 292 -7.50 -8.58 -0.97
C THR A 292 -7.30 -9.70 0.05
N ALA A 293 -8.20 -10.69 0.12
CA ALA A 293 -8.03 -11.80 1.06
C ALA A 293 -6.96 -12.78 0.58
N ALA A 294 -6.02 -13.11 1.46
CA ALA A 294 -5.02 -14.13 1.21
C ALA A 294 -5.65 -15.50 0.89
N SER A 295 -5.10 -16.21 -0.10
CA SER A 295 -5.55 -17.53 -0.53
C SER A 295 -5.45 -18.60 0.58
N ALA A 296 -4.55 -18.41 1.54
CA ALA A 296 -4.43 -19.25 2.73
C ALA A 296 -5.75 -19.30 3.52
N LEU A 297 -6.46 -18.17 3.65
CA LEU A 297 -7.74 -18.09 4.36
C LEU A 297 -8.79 -19.00 3.70
N ALA A 298 -8.88 -18.95 2.37
CA ALA A 298 -9.80 -19.79 1.60
C ALA A 298 -9.47 -21.28 1.75
N THR A 299 -8.18 -21.62 1.76
CA THR A 299 -7.69 -23.00 1.93
C THR A 299 -8.02 -23.55 3.32
N LEU A 300 -7.78 -22.77 4.39
CA LEU A 300 -8.11 -23.17 5.77
C LEU A 300 -9.60 -23.48 5.95
N ILE A 301 -10.48 -22.68 5.36
CA ILE A 301 -11.94 -22.89 5.42
C ILE A 301 -12.33 -24.15 4.64
N ARG A 302 -11.83 -24.30 3.41
CA ARG A 302 -12.16 -25.39 2.49
C ARG A 302 -11.67 -26.74 3.02
N ASP A 303 -10.43 -26.83 3.48
CA ASP A 303 -9.83 -28.08 3.98
C ASP A 303 -10.53 -28.57 5.25
N ALA A 304 -11.13 -27.67 6.02
CA ALA A 304 -11.97 -27.99 7.17
C ALA A 304 -13.43 -28.35 6.80
N GLY A 305 -13.81 -28.30 5.53
CA GLY A 305 -15.15 -28.67 5.02
C GLY A 305 -16.13 -27.51 4.84
N GLY A 306 -15.67 -26.26 4.97
CA GLY A 306 -16.46 -25.06 4.73
C GLY A 306 -16.49 -24.64 3.27
N THR A 307 -17.30 -23.61 2.98
CA THR A 307 -17.35 -22.99 1.64
C THR A 307 -16.72 -21.60 1.71
N PRO A 308 -15.46 -21.41 1.27
CA PRO A 308 -14.94 -20.07 1.06
C PRO A 308 -15.67 -19.45 -0.13
N GLU A 309 -16.44 -18.40 0.13
CA GLU A 309 -17.12 -17.68 -0.93
C GLU A 309 -16.38 -16.39 -1.25
N ALA A 310 -15.66 -16.43 -2.37
CA ALA A 310 -14.93 -15.31 -2.92
C ALA A 310 -15.92 -14.31 -3.52
N GLY A 311 -15.92 -13.08 -3.01
CA GLY A 311 -16.73 -11.99 -3.53
C GLY A 311 -16.22 -10.66 -3.02
N THR A 312 -16.95 -9.57 -3.25
CA THR A 312 -16.54 -8.25 -2.76
C THR A 312 -16.82 -8.09 -1.26
N ASP A 313 -15.91 -7.43 -0.54
CA ASP A 313 -16.16 -6.92 0.81
C ASP A 313 -17.26 -5.84 0.80
N PRO A 314 -18.38 -6.04 1.52
CA PRO A 314 -19.43 -5.02 1.61
C PRO A 314 -18.96 -3.70 2.23
N ILE A 315 -17.91 -3.70 3.06
CA ILE A 315 -17.41 -2.52 3.77
C ILE A 315 -16.73 -1.53 2.81
N ALA A 316 -16.13 -2.00 1.72
CA ALA A 316 -15.41 -1.14 0.77
C ALA A 316 -16.27 0.04 0.29
N LEU A 317 -17.52 -0.21 -0.13
CA LEU A 317 -18.45 0.83 -0.54
C LEU A 317 -19.02 1.63 0.64
N MET A 318 -19.18 1.00 1.81
CA MET A 318 -19.66 1.68 3.02
C MET A 318 -18.69 2.78 3.45
N LYS A 319 -17.39 2.49 3.53
CA LYS A 319 -16.35 3.47 3.90
C LYS A 319 -15.97 4.43 2.76
N ALA A 320 -16.27 4.09 1.51
CA ALA A 320 -16.06 5.00 0.39
C ALA A 320 -16.94 6.25 0.50
N ARG A 321 -18.15 6.13 1.05
CA ARG A 321 -19.15 7.19 1.18
C ARG A 321 -19.09 7.83 2.57
N LYS A 322 -18.36 8.94 2.69
CA LYS A 322 -18.11 9.60 3.97
C LYS A 322 -19.41 10.19 4.54
N ASN A 323 -19.62 10.02 5.84
CA ASN A 323 -20.73 10.65 6.56
C ASN A 323 -20.41 12.12 6.88
N ALA A 324 -21.36 12.82 7.51
CA ALA A 324 -21.23 14.25 7.80
C ALA A 324 -20.04 14.59 8.71
N ALA A 325 -19.74 13.76 9.71
CA ALA A 325 -18.62 13.98 10.63
C ALA A 325 -17.27 13.77 9.91
N GLU A 326 -17.15 12.68 9.15
CA GLU A 326 -15.95 12.37 8.36
C GLU A 326 -15.67 13.46 7.30
N LEU A 327 -16.72 13.97 6.63
CA LEU A 327 -16.61 15.09 5.69
C LEU A 327 -16.19 16.39 6.38
N ALA A 328 -16.77 16.68 7.56
CA ALA A 328 -16.40 17.87 8.33
C ALA A 328 -14.95 17.80 8.81
N GLY A 329 -14.50 16.64 9.29
CA GLY A 329 -13.11 16.38 9.66
C GLY A 329 -12.17 16.56 8.48
N SER A 330 -12.47 15.93 7.35
CA SER A 330 -11.68 16.05 6.13
C SER A 330 -11.51 17.52 5.71
N ARG A 331 -12.57 18.33 5.76
CA ARG A 331 -12.49 19.77 5.46
C ARG A 331 -11.60 20.54 6.44
N ARG A 332 -11.67 20.24 7.74
CA ARG A 332 -10.79 20.86 8.75
C ARG A 332 -9.33 20.49 8.53
N ALA A 333 -9.05 19.22 8.29
CA ALA A 333 -7.72 18.73 7.96
C ALA A 333 -7.15 19.45 6.73
N HIS A 334 -7.92 19.53 5.63
CA HIS A 334 -7.49 20.22 4.41
C HIS A 334 -7.32 21.74 4.59
N LEU A 335 -8.17 22.39 5.40
CA LEU A 335 -8.00 23.82 5.69
C LEU A 335 -6.72 24.09 6.50
N ARG A 336 -6.45 23.25 7.50
CA ARG A 336 -5.26 23.31 8.33
C ARG A 336 -3.99 23.07 7.52
N ASP A 337 -3.99 22.01 6.71
CA ASP A 337 -2.85 21.65 5.85
C ASP A 337 -2.65 22.68 4.73
N GLY A 338 -3.74 23.22 4.16
CA GLY A 338 -3.68 24.30 3.18
C GLY A 338 -2.97 25.54 3.71
N ALA A 339 -3.20 25.90 4.98
CA ALA A 339 -2.46 27.01 5.62
C ALA A 339 -0.97 26.69 5.80
N ALA A 340 -0.61 25.45 6.12
CA ALA A 340 0.79 25.01 6.20
C ALA A 340 1.48 25.06 4.83
N ILE A 341 0.80 24.58 3.78
CA ILE A 341 1.28 24.65 2.39
C ILE A 341 1.49 26.10 1.96
N VAL A 342 0.56 27.02 2.25
CA VAL A 342 0.74 28.44 1.90
C VAL A 342 1.97 29.05 2.59
N ARG A 343 2.20 28.74 3.87
CA ARG A 343 3.41 29.20 4.58
C ARG A 343 4.68 28.62 3.97
N PHE A 344 4.69 27.33 3.65
CA PHE A 344 5.80 26.68 2.96
C PHE A 344 6.07 27.31 1.58
N LEU A 345 5.04 27.51 0.75
CA LEU A 345 5.18 28.13 -0.56
C LEU A 345 5.71 29.57 -0.45
N SER A 346 5.25 30.33 0.54
CA SER A 346 5.77 31.67 0.83
C SER A 346 7.23 31.65 1.28
N TRP A 347 7.63 30.67 2.09
CA TRP A 347 9.02 30.47 2.47
C TRP A 347 9.88 30.12 1.26
N LEU A 348 9.47 29.12 0.47
CA LEU A 348 10.21 28.64 -0.69
C LEU A 348 10.40 29.74 -1.74
N ALA A 349 9.36 30.55 -2.01
CA ALA A 349 9.44 31.67 -2.93
C ALA A 349 10.48 32.74 -2.51
N ARG A 350 10.75 32.89 -1.22
CA ARG A 350 11.77 33.82 -0.71
C ARG A 350 13.16 33.19 -0.66
N GLU A 351 13.27 31.92 -0.30
CA GLU A 351 14.55 31.27 -0.03
C GLU A 351 15.16 30.60 -1.27
N ALA A 352 14.36 29.93 -2.12
CA ALA A 352 14.89 29.20 -3.28
C ALA A 352 15.67 30.09 -4.27
N PRO A 353 15.25 31.34 -4.60
CA PRO A 353 16.02 32.21 -5.49
C PRO A 353 17.40 32.63 -4.94
N LYS A 354 17.64 32.51 -3.63
CA LYS A 354 18.95 32.80 -3.02
C LYS A 354 19.98 31.70 -3.30
N GLY A 355 19.52 30.53 -3.74
CA GLY A 355 20.35 29.35 -3.96
C GLY A 355 20.72 28.62 -2.67
N GLY A 356 21.26 27.41 -2.83
CA GLY A 356 21.81 26.61 -1.72
C GLY A 356 20.82 25.67 -1.03
N LEU A 357 19.51 25.75 -1.31
CA LEU A 357 18.55 24.75 -0.85
C LEU A 357 18.71 23.44 -1.60
N THR A 358 18.44 22.34 -0.90
CA THR A 358 18.32 21.00 -1.47
C THR A 358 16.88 20.49 -1.42
N GLU A 359 16.61 19.38 -2.11
CA GLU A 359 15.31 18.68 -2.05
C GLU A 359 14.94 18.32 -0.61
N ILE A 360 15.88 17.77 0.17
CA ILE A 360 15.68 17.43 1.59
C ILE A 360 15.36 18.69 2.43
N ASP A 361 16.01 19.82 2.16
CA ASP A 361 15.71 21.06 2.89
C ASP A 361 14.27 21.52 2.67
N ALA A 362 13.76 21.37 1.45
CA ALA A 362 12.36 21.68 1.14
C ALA A 362 11.39 20.73 1.85
N VAL A 363 11.68 19.42 1.88
CA VAL A 363 10.86 18.44 2.63
C VAL A 363 10.80 18.81 4.11
N ALA A 364 11.96 19.08 4.72
CA ALA A 364 12.04 19.39 6.13
C ALA A 364 11.36 20.73 6.47
N ALA A 365 11.47 21.74 5.61
CA ALA A 365 10.75 23.00 5.78
C ALA A 365 9.23 22.81 5.72
N LEU A 366 8.73 21.98 4.81
CA LEU A 366 7.30 21.69 4.69
C LEU A 366 6.78 20.94 5.92
N GLU A 367 7.49 19.89 6.37
CA GLU A 367 7.10 19.15 7.56
C GLU A 367 7.12 20.05 8.80
N ALA A 368 8.10 20.94 8.93
CA ALA A 368 8.13 21.93 10.00
C ALA A 368 6.89 22.85 9.99
N GLU A 369 6.40 23.27 8.83
CA GLU A 369 5.17 24.08 8.73
C GLU A 369 3.90 23.31 9.13
N ARG A 370 3.86 22.00 8.87
CA ARG A 370 2.79 21.11 9.34
C ARG A 370 2.89 20.84 10.84
N LEU A 371 4.08 20.63 11.39
CA LEU A 371 4.30 20.43 12.82
C LEU A 371 3.86 21.65 13.65
N LYS A 372 4.04 22.87 13.12
CA LYS A 372 3.55 24.11 13.76
C LYS A 372 2.04 24.14 13.97
N THR A 373 1.25 23.28 13.31
CA THR A 373 -0.19 23.21 13.55
C THR A 373 -0.53 22.52 14.86
N GLY A 374 0.40 21.78 15.48
CA GLY A 374 0.18 21.02 16.71
C GLY A 374 -0.68 19.75 16.54
N GLU A 375 -1.13 19.46 15.32
CA GLU A 375 -2.14 18.42 15.04
C GLU A 375 -1.64 17.32 14.11
N LEU A 376 -0.45 17.49 13.51
CA LEU A 376 0.15 16.48 12.63
C LEU A 376 0.47 15.21 13.44
N ARG A 377 -0.06 14.07 12.99
CA ARG A 377 0.18 12.75 13.59
C ARG A 377 1.27 11.97 12.87
N ASP A 378 1.32 12.11 11.56
CA ASP A 378 2.31 11.54 10.63
C ASP A 378 2.20 12.31 9.30
N VAL A 379 3.10 12.08 8.34
CA VAL A 379 2.83 12.35 6.92
C VAL A 379 1.94 11.23 6.37
N SER A 380 1.16 11.50 5.31
CA SER A 380 0.29 10.48 4.70
C SER A 380 1.01 9.61 3.67
N PHE A 381 2.20 10.02 3.26
CA PHE A 381 3.19 9.30 2.47
C PHE A 381 4.52 10.05 2.53
N THR A 382 5.62 9.38 2.18
CA THR A 382 6.93 10.05 2.07
C THR A 382 6.86 11.14 1.00
N THR A 383 7.18 12.38 1.37
CA THR A 383 7.11 13.55 0.49
C THR A 383 8.00 13.35 -0.73
N ILE A 384 7.41 13.51 -1.91
CA ILE A 384 8.12 13.55 -3.20
C ILE A 384 8.54 14.99 -3.42
N ALA A 385 9.84 15.27 -3.40
CA ALA A 385 10.38 16.60 -3.66
C ALA A 385 11.46 16.49 -4.74
N GLY A 386 11.11 16.84 -5.98
CA GLY A 386 11.99 16.70 -7.15
C GLY A 386 12.40 18.05 -7.72
N ALA A 387 13.70 18.29 -7.83
CA ALA A 387 14.29 19.43 -8.52
C ALA A 387 14.73 19.07 -9.94
N GLY A 388 14.34 19.89 -10.92
CA GLY A 388 14.71 19.73 -12.32
C GLY A 388 14.34 18.34 -12.86
N PRO A 389 15.30 17.53 -13.35
CA PRO A 389 15.03 16.19 -13.88
C PRO A 389 14.33 15.24 -12.89
N ASN A 390 14.57 15.39 -11.58
CA ASN A 390 13.93 14.53 -10.57
C ASN A 390 12.41 14.75 -10.50
N ALA A 391 11.92 15.93 -10.90
CA ALA A 391 10.49 16.21 -10.99
C ALA A 391 9.77 15.41 -12.10
N ALA A 392 10.51 14.80 -13.04
CA ALA A 392 9.94 13.99 -14.11
C ALA A 392 9.67 12.54 -13.68
N LEU A 393 10.12 12.14 -12.49
CA LEU A 393 9.95 10.80 -11.93
C LEU A 393 8.74 10.81 -10.99
N PRO A 394 7.60 10.17 -11.36
CA PRO A 394 6.34 10.33 -10.63
C PRO A 394 6.42 9.98 -9.14
N HIS A 395 7.15 8.92 -8.80
CA HIS A 395 7.29 8.41 -7.43
C HIS A 395 8.72 8.60 -6.91
N TYR A 396 9.39 9.69 -7.29
CA TYR A 396 10.74 10.01 -6.81
C TYR A 396 10.76 10.19 -5.29
N ARG A 397 11.62 9.42 -4.63
CA ARG A 397 11.94 9.62 -3.22
C ARG A 397 13.38 10.10 -3.12
N VAL A 398 13.55 11.30 -2.58
CA VAL A 398 14.89 11.83 -2.31
C VAL A 398 15.57 11.00 -1.22
N THR A 399 16.85 10.70 -1.44
CA THR A 399 17.74 10.10 -0.45
C THR A 399 18.95 10.98 -0.22
N GLU A 400 19.74 10.71 0.81
CA GLU A 400 20.98 11.44 1.08
C GLU A 400 21.95 11.41 -0.12
N SER A 401 21.96 10.32 -0.89
CA SER A 401 22.80 10.16 -2.08
C SER A 401 22.22 10.82 -3.33
N SER A 402 20.89 10.97 -3.42
CA SER A 402 20.21 11.60 -4.56
C SER A 402 19.86 13.08 -4.34
N ASN A 403 20.09 13.61 -3.13
CA ASN A 403 19.66 14.93 -2.68
C ASN A 403 20.21 16.06 -3.56
N ARG A 404 19.38 16.53 -4.50
CA ARG A 404 19.77 17.52 -5.49
C ARG A 404 19.59 18.95 -4.95
N ARG A 405 20.44 19.87 -5.39
CA ARG A 405 20.20 21.32 -5.21
C ARG A 405 18.99 21.78 -6.02
N ILE A 406 18.23 22.69 -5.43
CA ILE A 406 17.14 23.39 -6.10
C ILE A 406 17.73 24.57 -6.87
N GLU A 407 18.04 24.33 -8.14
CA GLU A 407 18.52 25.33 -9.10
C GLU A 407 17.34 26.02 -9.84
N PRO A 408 17.57 27.14 -10.56
CA PRO A 408 16.55 27.72 -11.42
C PRO A 408 15.93 26.71 -12.39
N GLY A 409 14.60 26.63 -12.43
CA GLY A 409 13.86 25.61 -13.16
C GLY A 409 12.67 25.06 -12.39
N ILE A 410 12.17 23.89 -12.81
CA ILE A 410 11.03 23.22 -12.17
C ILE A 410 11.43 22.66 -10.81
N PHE A 411 10.56 22.87 -9.82
CA PHE A 411 10.55 22.12 -8.57
C PHE A 411 9.14 21.58 -8.34
N LEU A 412 9.03 20.29 -8.04
CA LEU A 412 7.75 19.64 -7.73
C LEU A 412 7.79 19.14 -6.29
N VAL A 413 6.70 19.40 -5.56
CA VAL A 413 6.46 18.80 -4.25
C VAL A 413 5.10 18.12 -4.24
N ASP A 414 5.08 16.83 -3.89
CA ASP A 414 3.89 16.05 -3.61
C ASP A 414 3.94 15.54 -2.17
N SER A 415 2.89 15.80 -1.41
CA SER A 415 2.95 15.57 0.04
C SER A 415 1.57 15.54 0.68
N GLY A 416 1.49 15.01 1.89
CA GLY A 416 0.27 15.09 2.69
C GLY A 416 0.52 14.83 4.17
N GLY A 417 -0.53 15.03 4.97
CA GLY A 417 -0.52 14.85 6.42
C GLY A 417 -1.60 13.90 6.90
N GLN A 418 -1.29 13.17 7.98
CA GLN A 418 -2.27 12.46 8.79
C GLN A 418 -2.66 13.32 9.98
N TYR A 419 -3.96 13.53 10.14
CA TYR A 419 -4.58 14.20 11.28
C TYR A 419 -5.61 13.25 11.89
N GLU A 420 -5.93 13.44 13.17
CA GLU A 420 -6.97 12.63 13.82
C GLU A 420 -8.33 12.78 13.10
N ASP A 421 -8.58 13.95 12.50
CA ASP A 421 -9.83 14.26 11.79
C ASP A 421 -9.79 14.09 10.27
N GLY A 422 -8.66 13.67 9.68
CA GLY A 422 -8.60 13.40 8.24
C GLY A 422 -7.19 13.23 7.67
N THR A 423 -7.13 12.83 6.41
CA THR A 423 -5.90 12.63 5.64
C THR A 423 -5.86 13.63 4.49
N THR A 424 -4.69 14.21 4.20
CA THR A 424 -4.49 15.13 3.06
C THR A 424 -3.51 14.55 2.06
N ASP A 425 -3.63 15.02 0.81
CA ASP A 425 -2.75 14.71 -0.31
C ASP A 425 -2.79 15.91 -1.28
N ILE A 426 -1.63 16.48 -1.59
CA ILE A 426 -1.51 17.69 -2.39
C ILE A 426 -0.15 17.79 -3.10
N THR A 427 -0.23 17.96 -4.42
CA THR A 427 0.92 18.27 -5.27
C THR A 427 0.93 19.74 -5.71
N ARG A 428 2.12 20.34 -5.77
CA ARG A 428 2.38 21.62 -6.45
C ARG A 428 3.67 21.55 -7.27
N THR A 429 3.56 21.98 -8.52
CA THR A 429 4.72 22.23 -9.39
C THR A 429 4.96 23.74 -9.47
N LEU A 430 6.20 24.14 -9.20
CA LEU A 430 6.67 25.50 -9.07
C LEU A 430 7.84 25.73 -10.02
N VAL A 431 8.19 27.00 -10.23
CA VAL A 431 9.39 27.39 -10.97
C VAL A 431 10.21 28.33 -10.11
N VAL A 432 11.50 28.03 -9.98
CA VAL A 432 12.50 28.92 -9.40
C VAL A 432 13.12 29.73 -10.55
N GLY A 433 12.98 31.05 -10.50
CA GLY A 433 13.39 31.93 -11.60
C GLY A 433 12.36 32.00 -12.73
N GLU A 434 12.81 32.23 -13.96
CA GLU A 434 11.94 32.45 -15.12
C GLU A 434 11.60 31.14 -15.86
N PRO A 435 10.31 30.83 -16.09
CA PRO A 435 9.91 29.63 -16.80
C PRO A 435 10.13 29.76 -18.32
N SER A 436 10.54 28.66 -18.96
CA SER A 436 10.59 28.58 -20.42
C SER A 436 9.18 28.52 -21.03
N ALA A 437 9.06 28.80 -22.33
CA ALA A 437 7.80 28.66 -23.06
C ALA A 437 7.25 27.22 -23.01
N GLU A 438 8.14 26.23 -23.12
CA GLU A 438 7.80 24.81 -23.06
C GLU A 438 7.28 24.40 -21.67
N MET A 439 7.90 24.88 -20.59
CA MET A 439 7.41 24.64 -19.22
C MET A 439 6.00 25.18 -19.03
N ARG A 440 5.75 26.41 -19.49
CA ARG A 440 4.41 27.05 -19.41
C ARG A 440 3.37 26.28 -20.22
N ASP A 441 3.70 25.85 -21.43
CA ASP A 441 2.77 25.08 -22.29
C ASP A 441 2.38 23.76 -21.61
N ARG A 442 3.36 22.95 -21.18
CA ARG A 442 3.12 21.66 -20.51
C ARG A 442 2.31 21.81 -19.22
N TYR A 443 2.72 22.74 -18.34
CA TYR A 443 2.00 23.02 -17.10
C TYR A 443 0.55 23.44 -17.37
N THR A 444 0.35 24.32 -18.36
CA THR A 444 -0.99 24.82 -18.69
C THR A 444 -1.90 23.70 -19.22
N ARG A 445 -1.39 22.72 -19.95
CA ARG A 445 -2.18 21.55 -20.40
C ARG A 445 -2.63 20.69 -19.24
N VAL A 446 -1.73 20.39 -18.29
CA VAL A 446 -2.08 19.67 -17.06
C VAL A 446 -3.12 20.44 -16.26
N LEU A 447 -2.95 21.75 -16.10
CA LEU A 447 -3.92 22.62 -15.41
C LEU A 447 -5.29 22.62 -16.10
N LYS A 448 -5.35 22.67 -17.43
CA LYS A 448 -6.60 22.56 -18.20
C LYS A 448 -7.31 21.24 -17.88
N GLY A 449 -6.58 20.12 -17.86
CA GLY A 449 -7.14 18.81 -17.51
C GLY A 449 -7.66 18.75 -16.08
N HIS A 450 -6.89 19.26 -15.12
CA HIS A 450 -7.29 19.35 -13.72
C HIS A 450 -8.59 20.16 -13.54
N LEU A 451 -8.67 21.34 -14.18
CA LEU A 451 -9.86 22.19 -14.14
C LEU A 451 -11.06 21.56 -14.84
N ALA A 452 -10.85 20.78 -15.91
CA ALA A 452 -11.91 20.08 -16.62
C ALA A 452 -12.58 19.03 -15.73
N ILE A 453 -11.81 18.24 -14.97
CA ILE A 453 -12.37 17.29 -13.99
C ILE A 453 -13.02 18.03 -12.82
N SER A 454 -12.33 19.00 -12.23
CA SER A 454 -12.81 19.70 -11.01
C SER A 454 -14.15 20.41 -11.21
N ARG A 455 -14.46 20.83 -12.44
CA ARG A 455 -15.71 21.53 -12.79
C ARG A 455 -16.72 20.65 -13.52
N ALA A 456 -16.45 19.36 -13.69
CA ALA A 456 -17.33 18.46 -14.43
C ALA A 456 -18.67 18.31 -13.71
N VAL A 457 -19.77 18.41 -14.48
CA VAL A 457 -21.12 18.04 -14.03
C VAL A 457 -21.49 16.75 -14.76
N PHE A 458 -21.87 15.72 -14.01
CA PHE A 458 -22.12 14.39 -14.55
C PHE A 458 -23.32 13.71 -13.89
N PRO A 459 -24.02 12.79 -14.58
CA PRO A 459 -25.13 12.04 -14.00
C PRO A 459 -24.69 11.17 -12.82
N LYS A 460 -25.59 11.00 -11.83
CA LYS A 460 -25.40 10.04 -10.75
C LYS A 460 -25.21 8.63 -11.34
N GLY A 461 -24.16 7.93 -10.91
CA GLY A 461 -23.80 6.60 -11.42
C GLY A 461 -22.67 6.59 -12.45
N THR A 462 -22.22 7.76 -12.91
CA THR A 462 -20.99 7.88 -13.72
C THR A 462 -19.79 7.37 -12.92
N SER A 463 -18.98 6.51 -13.52
CA SER A 463 -17.77 5.97 -12.89
C SER A 463 -16.59 6.92 -13.05
N GLY A 464 -15.60 6.81 -12.15
CA GLY A 464 -14.38 7.63 -12.25
C GLY A 464 -13.63 7.44 -13.58
N ALA A 465 -13.63 6.23 -14.14
CA ALA A 465 -12.99 5.93 -15.42
C ALA A 465 -13.58 6.74 -16.59
N GLN A 466 -14.87 7.07 -16.54
CA GLN A 466 -15.52 7.88 -17.56
C GLN A 466 -15.11 9.36 -17.50
N LEU A 467 -14.53 9.82 -16.37
CA LEU A 467 -14.04 11.19 -16.19
C LEU A 467 -12.54 11.34 -16.48
N ASP A 468 -11.79 10.24 -16.51
CA ASP A 468 -10.33 10.23 -16.67
C ASP A 468 -9.86 10.92 -17.97
N ALA A 469 -10.58 10.71 -19.08
CA ALA A 469 -10.27 11.34 -20.37
C ALA A 469 -10.28 12.88 -20.32
N PHE A 470 -11.03 13.50 -19.40
CA PHE A 470 -11.07 14.96 -19.26
C PHE A 470 -9.73 15.52 -18.74
N ALA A 471 -9.00 14.79 -17.91
CA ALA A 471 -7.65 15.18 -17.50
C ALA A 471 -6.64 15.09 -18.65
N ARG A 472 -6.84 14.13 -19.57
CA ARG A 472 -5.85 13.78 -20.60
C ARG A 472 -6.05 14.49 -21.92
N ALA A 473 -7.27 14.87 -22.26
CA ALA A 473 -7.60 15.45 -23.57
C ALA A 473 -6.70 16.64 -23.98
N PRO A 474 -6.35 17.62 -23.10
CA PRO A 474 -5.45 18.71 -23.48
C PRO A 474 -4.01 18.29 -23.78
N LEU A 475 -3.56 17.17 -23.20
CA LEU A 475 -2.27 16.55 -23.48
C LEU A 475 -2.33 15.79 -24.81
N TRP A 476 -3.30 14.88 -24.99
CA TRP A 476 -3.45 14.09 -26.23
C TRP A 476 -3.55 14.93 -27.51
N GLN A 477 -4.14 16.13 -27.43
CA GLN A 477 -4.19 17.05 -28.56
C GLN A 477 -2.81 17.57 -29.02
N ALA A 478 -1.77 17.42 -28.20
CA ALA A 478 -0.40 17.81 -28.49
C ALA A 478 0.50 16.65 -28.96
N GLY A 479 -0.03 15.42 -28.98
CA GLY A 479 0.78 14.19 -29.02
C GLY A 479 1.35 13.86 -27.65
#